data_AF-A0A9X8YQ46-F1
#
_entry.id   AF-A0A9X8YQ46-F1
#
_cell.length_a   1.000
_cell.length_b   1.000
_cell.length_c   1.000
_cell.angle_alpha   90.00
_cell.angle_beta   90.00
_cell.angle_gamma   90.00
#
_symmetry.space_group_name_H-M   'P 1'
#
loop_
_entity.id
_entity.type
_entity.pdbx_description
1 polymer ?
#
loop_
_entity_poly.entity_id
_entity_poly.type
_entity_poly.pdbx_seq_one_letter_code
_entity_poly.pdbx_strand_id
1 'polypeptide(L)'
;QRLQEIRSQLSGQTPGQDSLRNSQQVMLSTEQALLNAQLELQRKSLEANTTLQDLLQKQRDYTTAHIDALDRSVQLLQEIVNSKRLTLSEKTAKEAQNPEDATDIQHDQLVSKQLDVNRQLSQRLIAATEESNTLFQQNIRVKNWLDRGLQAERNLKEQIQVLKGSLVLSRILYQQQQSLPQGTLLADMDTRIADLRLEQFDINQQRDDLFKGEDYINQLVTESKE
;
A
#
# COMPACT_ATOMS: atom_id res chain seq x y z
N GLN A 1 -15.94 24.87 41.53
CA GLN A 1 -17.07 25.42 42.29
C GLN A 1 -16.90 25.17 43.78
N ARG A 2 -16.90 23.92 44.27
CA ARG A 2 -16.70 23.61 45.70
C ARG A 2 -15.46 24.22 46.37
N LEU A 3 -14.32 24.23 45.66
CA LEU A 3 -13.07 24.82 46.17
C LEU A 3 -13.15 26.36 46.31
N GLN A 4 -13.94 27.03 45.48
CA GLN A 4 -14.21 28.48 45.60
C GLN A 4 -15.17 28.76 46.76
N GLU A 5 -16.17 27.92 46.96
CA GLU A 5 -17.08 28.00 48.13
C GLU A 5 -16.32 27.85 49.44
N ILE A 6 -15.45 26.84 49.56
CA ILE A 6 -14.63 26.63 50.77
C ILE A 6 -13.69 27.82 51.03
N ARG A 7 -13.07 28.37 49.98
CA ARG A 7 -12.25 29.60 50.11
C ARG A 7 -13.08 30.80 50.57
N SER A 8 -14.28 30.99 50.04
CA SER A 8 -15.17 32.08 50.43
C SER A 8 -15.61 31.97 51.90
N GLN A 9 -15.95 30.76 52.34
CA GLN A 9 -16.33 30.46 53.73
C GLN A 9 -15.16 30.64 54.70
N LEU A 10 -13.96 30.16 54.36
CA LEU A 10 -12.76 30.37 55.18
C LEU A 10 -12.31 31.84 55.24
N SER A 11 -12.54 32.62 54.17
CA SER A 11 -12.18 34.05 54.11
C SER A 11 -13.15 34.99 54.83
N GLY A 12 -14.27 34.48 55.34
CA GLY A 12 -15.28 35.29 56.04
C GLY A 12 -16.00 36.31 55.15
N GLN A 13 -15.94 36.16 53.82
CA GLN A 13 -16.55 37.09 52.86
C GLN A 13 -18.06 36.87 52.67
N THR A 14 -18.68 35.92 53.39
CA THR A 14 -20.12 35.70 53.37
C THR A 14 -20.82 36.71 54.32
N PRO A 15 -21.66 37.64 53.82
CA PRO A 15 -22.33 38.60 54.68
C PRO A 15 -23.31 37.88 55.64
N GLY A 16 -23.12 38.05 56.96
CA GLY A 16 -24.05 37.56 58.00
C GLY A 16 -23.70 36.22 58.67
N GLN A 17 -22.47 35.70 58.54
CA GLN A 17 -22.04 34.46 59.18
C GLN A 17 -21.31 34.70 60.51
N ASP A 18 -21.72 34.01 61.59
CA ASP A 18 -20.99 33.97 62.87
C ASP A 18 -19.57 33.43 62.69
N SER A 19 -18.65 33.88 63.55
CA SER A 19 -17.24 33.45 63.52
C SER A 19 -17.14 31.91 63.58
N LEU A 20 -16.63 31.31 62.50
CA LEU A 20 -16.46 29.86 62.38
C LEU A 20 -15.72 29.28 63.60
N ARG A 21 -16.23 28.18 64.17
CA ARG A 21 -15.57 27.48 65.28
C ARG A 21 -14.25 26.88 64.79
N ASN A 22 -13.21 26.86 65.64
CA ASN A 22 -11.88 26.33 65.25
C ASN A 22 -11.95 24.93 64.60
N SER A 23 -12.82 24.04 65.07
CA SER A 23 -13.01 22.70 64.47
C SER A 23 -13.59 22.75 63.05
N GLN A 24 -14.49 23.69 62.76
CA GLN A 24 -15.07 23.89 61.43
C GLN A 24 -14.05 24.51 60.47
N GLN A 25 -13.21 25.43 60.95
CA GLN A 25 -12.09 25.98 60.17
C GLN A 25 -11.09 24.87 59.80
N VAL A 26 -10.73 24.01 60.77
CA VAL A 26 -9.85 22.86 60.52
C VAL A 26 -10.47 21.90 59.50
N MET A 27 -11.75 21.54 59.64
CA MET A 27 -12.45 20.67 58.68
C MET A 27 -12.46 21.25 57.25
N LEU A 28 -12.80 22.53 57.09
CA LEU A 28 -12.81 23.17 55.78
C LEU A 28 -11.40 23.27 55.18
N SER A 29 -10.38 23.51 56.01
CA SER A 29 -8.98 23.54 55.57
C SER A 29 -8.48 22.17 55.11
N THR A 30 -8.88 21.08 55.78
CA THR A 30 -8.51 19.71 55.38
C THR A 30 -9.27 19.28 54.12
N GLU A 31 -10.55 19.64 53.98
CA GLU A 31 -11.33 19.44 52.74
C GLU A 31 -10.70 20.20 51.56
N GLN A 32 -10.26 21.45 51.77
CA GLN A 32 -9.54 22.23 50.77
C GLN A 32 -8.22 21.55 50.35
N ALA A 33 -7.44 21.05 51.31
CA ALA A 33 -6.19 20.35 51.04
C ALA A 33 -6.41 19.07 50.23
N LEU A 34 -7.43 18.27 50.59
CA LEU A 34 -7.80 17.06 49.85
C LEU A 34 -8.21 17.38 48.41
N LEU A 35 -9.07 18.38 48.20
CA LEU A 35 -9.54 18.77 46.86
C LEU A 35 -8.39 19.32 46.00
N ASN A 36 -7.46 20.08 46.58
CA ASN A 36 -6.26 20.53 45.87
C ASN A 36 -5.38 19.34 45.45
N ALA A 37 -5.17 18.36 46.34
CA ALA A 37 -4.41 17.15 46.03
C ALA A 37 -5.06 16.31 44.91
N GLN A 38 -6.39 16.19 44.92
CA GLN A 38 -7.14 15.53 43.85
C GLN A 38 -7.01 16.25 42.49
N LEU A 39 -7.08 17.59 42.49
CA LEU A 39 -6.87 18.39 41.27
C LEU A 39 -5.45 18.25 40.74
N GLU A 40 -4.45 18.24 41.61
CA GLU A 40 -3.05 18.03 41.20
C GLU A 40 -2.85 16.62 40.62
N LEU A 41 -3.45 15.59 41.22
CA LEU A 41 -3.43 14.23 40.67
C LEU A 41 -4.11 14.17 39.29
N GLN A 42 -5.28 14.79 39.12
CA GLN A 42 -5.95 14.85 37.83
C GLN A 42 -5.12 15.58 36.78
N ARG A 43 -4.48 16.71 37.12
CA ARG A 43 -3.57 17.42 36.21
C ARG A 43 -2.39 16.55 35.79
N LYS A 44 -1.72 15.89 36.74
CA LYS A 44 -0.64 14.95 36.44
C LYS A 44 -1.10 13.78 35.56
N SER A 45 -2.30 13.26 35.79
CA SER A 45 -2.87 12.21 34.96
C SER A 45 -3.17 12.70 33.53
N LEU A 46 -3.70 13.91 33.37
CA LEU A 46 -3.94 14.52 32.06
C LEU A 46 -2.63 14.77 31.33
N GLU A 47 -1.62 15.35 32.00
CA GLU A 47 -0.27 15.53 31.44
C GLU A 47 0.33 14.19 31.00
N ALA A 48 0.27 13.16 31.84
CA ALA A 48 0.75 11.81 31.50
C ALA A 48 -0.01 11.21 30.29
N ASN A 49 -1.31 11.44 30.18
CA ASN A 49 -2.07 11.02 29.01
C ASN A 49 -1.65 11.79 27.75
N THR A 50 -1.40 13.11 27.84
CA THR A 50 -0.95 13.90 26.70
C THR A 50 0.44 13.50 26.22
N THR A 51 1.37 13.20 27.12
CA THR A 51 2.72 12.73 26.75
C THR A 51 2.68 11.33 26.15
N LEU A 52 1.83 10.44 26.68
CA LEU A 52 1.61 9.12 26.11
C LEU A 52 1.00 9.20 24.70
N GLN A 53 0.05 10.12 24.47
CA GLN A 53 -0.50 10.38 23.15
C GLN A 53 0.55 10.92 22.16
N ASP A 54 1.40 11.85 22.60
CA ASP A 54 2.50 12.36 21.77
C ASP A 54 3.51 11.24 21.43
N LEU A 55 3.90 10.42 22.40
CA LEU A 55 4.78 9.27 22.17
C LEU A 55 4.19 8.28 21.16
N LEU A 56 2.90 7.93 21.31
CA LEU A 56 2.19 7.06 20.37
C LEU A 56 2.09 7.70 18.98
N GLN A 57 1.93 9.02 18.90
CA GLN A 57 1.97 9.74 17.62
C GLN A 57 3.34 9.62 16.98
N LYS A 58 4.43 9.89 17.72
CA LYS A 58 5.79 9.77 17.21
C LYS A 58 6.14 8.36 16.78
N GLN A 59 5.70 7.35 17.53
CA GLN A 59 5.87 5.95 17.15
C GLN A 59 5.17 5.64 15.83
N ARG A 60 3.92 6.10 15.64
CA ARG A 60 3.18 5.94 14.39
C ARG A 60 3.84 6.67 13.22
N ASP A 61 4.29 7.90 13.43
CA ASP A 61 5.00 8.69 12.42
C ASP A 61 6.29 7.97 11.99
N TYR A 62 7.06 7.46 12.96
CA TYR A 62 8.28 6.68 12.70
C TYR A 62 7.99 5.40 11.92
N THR A 63 7.00 4.60 12.35
CA THR A 63 6.62 3.38 11.63
C THR A 63 6.13 3.67 10.21
N THR A 64 5.36 4.74 10.03
CA THR A 64 4.89 5.17 8.69
C THR A 64 6.07 5.56 7.80
N ALA A 65 7.00 6.36 8.31
CA ALA A 65 8.21 6.74 7.56
C ALA A 65 9.09 5.53 7.24
N HIS A 66 9.18 4.54 8.14
CA HIS A 66 9.92 3.31 7.91
C HIS A 66 9.26 2.45 6.81
N ILE A 67 7.93 2.32 6.82
CA ILE A 67 7.17 1.66 5.75
C ILE A 67 7.39 2.37 4.41
N ASP A 68 7.32 3.70 4.37
CA ASP A 68 7.57 4.49 3.15
C ASP A 68 9.01 4.33 2.63
N ALA A 69 9.99 4.10 3.51
CA ALA A 69 11.37 3.81 3.11
C ALA A 69 11.50 2.39 2.51
N LEU A 70 10.86 1.40 3.14
CA LEU A 70 10.82 0.03 2.63
C LEU A 70 10.09 -0.05 1.28
N ASP A 71 8.96 0.64 1.12
CA ASP A 71 8.21 0.74 -0.13
C ASP A 71 9.08 1.28 -1.26
N ARG A 72 9.87 2.33 -1.00
CA ARG A 72 10.81 2.89 -1.99
C ARG A 72 11.91 1.89 -2.37
N SER A 73 12.43 1.14 -1.39
CA SER A 73 13.42 0.08 -1.66
C SER A 73 12.84 -1.03 -2.54
N VAL A 74 11.61 -1.47 -2.24
CA VAL A 74 10.88 -2.47 -3.05
C VAL A 74 10.67 -1.98 -4.47
N GLN A 75 10.28 -0.70 -4.66
CA GLN A 75 10.11 -0.12 -6.00
C GLN A 75 11.42 -0.11 -6.80
N LEU A 76 12.53 0.29 -6.18
CA LEU A 76 13.84 0.30 -6.82
C LEU A 76 14.30 -1.12 -7.21
N LEU A 77 14.14 -2.08 -6.31
CA LEU A 77 14.46 -3.48 -6.60
C LEU A 77 13.59 -4.02 -7.74
N GLN A 78 12.30 -3.68 -7.77
CA GLN A 78 11.40 -4.09 -8.84
C GLN A 78 11.81 -3.49 -10.18
N GLU A 79 12.26 -2.24 -10.21
CA GLU A 79 12.76 -1.58 -11.42
C GLU A 79 13.97 -2.33 -11.99
N ILE A 80 14.92 -2.72 -11.13
CA ILE A 80 16.10 -3.52 -11.51
C ILE A 80 15.69 -4.91 -12.01
N VAL A 81 14.70 -5.56 -11.37
CA VAL A 81 14.19 -6.85 -11.81
C VAL A 81 13.52 -6.74 -13.17
N ASN A 82 12.67 -5.73 -13.37
CA ASN A 82 11.97 -5.47 -14.62
C ASN A 82 12.96 -5.21 -15.76
N SER A 83 13.99 -4.38 -15.53
CA SER A 83 15.02 -4.10 -16.53
C SER A 83 15.80 -5.37 -16.89
N LYS A 84 16.18 -6.18 -15.89
CA LYS A 84 16.91 -7.44 -16.12
C LYS A 84 16.07 -8.46 -16.90
N ARG A 85 14.77 -8.59 -16.60
CA ARG A 85 13.85 -9.45 -17.36
C ARG A 85 13.74 -8.99 -18.81
N LEU A 86 13.62 -7.68 -19.04
CA LEU A 86 13.56 -7.12 -20.39
C LEU A 86 14.85 -7.39 -21.16
N THR A 87 16.02 -7.10 -20.58
CA THR A 87 17.32 -7.37 -21.22
C THR A 87 17.52 -8.85 -21.54
N LEU A 88 17.11 -9.76 -20.65
CA LEU A 88 17.17 -11.20 -20.91
C LEU A 88 16.24 -11.58 -22.07
N SER A 89 15.01 -11.07 -22.09
CA SER A 89 14.06 -11.29 -23.19
C SER A 89 14.59 -10.76 -24.52
N GLU A 90 15.16 -9.57 -24.55
CA GLU A 90 15.78 -8.97 -25.73
C GLU A 90 16.99 -9.78 -26.22
N LYS A 91 17.81 -10.28 -25.28
CA LYS A 91 18.96 -11.12 -25.61
C LYS A 91 18.51 -12.44 -26.24
N THR A 92 17.55 -13.13 -25.62
CA THR A 92 16.97 -14.37 -26.16
C THR A 92 16.33 -14.12 -27.53
N ALA A 93 15.62 -13.00 -27.70
CA ALA A 93 15.04 -12.61 -28.98
C ALA A 93 16.09 -12.35 -30.07
N LYS A 94 17.25 -11.77 -29.72
CA LYS A 94 18.37 -11.55 -30.65
C LYS A 94 19.06 -12.86 -31.04
N GLU A 95 19.31 -13.73 -30.07
CA GLU A 95 19.90 -15.06 -30.29
C GLU A 95 19.00 -15.91 -31.19
N ALA A 96 17.68 -15.83 -31.01
CA ALA A 96 16.70 -16.56 -31.82
C ALA A 96 16.57 -16.02 -33.26
N GLN A 97 16.83 -14.73 -33.50
CA GLN A 97 16.78 -14.10 -34.83
C GLN A 97 18.03 -14.36 -35.67
N ASN A 98 19.19 -14.44 -35.04
CA ASN A 98 20.47 -14.67 -35.72
C ASN A 98 21.18 -15.89 -35.11
N PRO A 99 20.76 -17.13 -35.45
CA PRO A 99 21.59 -18.28 -35.14
C PRO A 99 22.90 -18.12 -35.91
N GLU A 100 24.05 -18.03 -35.22
CA GLU A 100 25.37 -17.83 -35.85
C GLU A 100 25.71 -18.92 -36.89
N ASP A 101 25.03 -20.08 -36.83
CA ASP A 101 25.21 -21.23 -37.72
C ASP A 101 24.27 -21.26 -38.96
N ALA A 102 23.36 -20.29 -39.13
CA ALA A 102 22.28 -20.39 -40.13
C ALA A 102 22.50 -19.58 -41.43
N THR A 103 23.61 -18.84 -41.58
CA THR A 103 23.81 -17.90 -42.71
C THR A 103 23.76 -18.56 -44.09
N ASP A 104 24.15 -19.83 -44.21
CA ASP A 104 24.12 -20.58 -45.47
C ASP A 104 22.72 -21.15 -45.81
N ILE A 105 21.88 -21.40 -44.80
CA ILE A 105 20.57 -22.08 -44.95
C ILE A 105 19.41 -21.07 -44.99
N GLN A 106 19.65 -19.82 -44.60
CA GLN A 106 18.69 -18.71 -44.65
C GLN A 106 18.10 -18.41 -46.04
N HIS A 107 18.78 -18.83 -47.11
CA HIS A 107 18.31 -18.66 -48.49
C HIS A 107 17.21 -19.64 -48.88
N ASP A 108 16.95 -20.69 -48.08
CA ASP A 108 15.83 -21.61 -48.29
C ASP A 108 14.52 -20.95 -47.85
N GLN A 109 13.48 -20.96 -48.71
CA GLN A 109 12.18 -20.35 -48.42
C GLN A 109 11.51 -20.94 -47.18
N LEU A 110 11.69 -22.24 -46.90
CA LEU A 110 11.10 -22.89 -45.73
C LEU A 110 11.77 -22.43 -44.44
N VAL A 111 13.10 -22.33 -44.47
CA VAL A 111 13.91 -21.84 -43.33
C VAL A 111 13.61 -20.36 -43.07
N SER A 112 13.49 -19.54 -44.12
CA SER A 112 13.09 -18.14 -44.00
C SER A 112 11.72 -17.97 -43.35
N LYS A 113 10.71 -18.76 -43.75
CA LYS A 113 9.38 -18.73 -43.11
C LYS A 113 9.45 -19.08 -41.63
N GLN A 114 10.23 -20.10 -41.27
CA GLN A 114 10.36 -20.50 -39.87
C GLN A 114 11.13 -19.48 -39.02
N LEU A 115 12.12 -18.81 -39.61
CA LEU A 115 12.82 -17.69 -38.96
C LEU A 115 11.89 -16.50 -38.73
N ASP A 116 10.98 -16.21 -39.67
CA ASP A 116 9.96 -15.17 -39.48
C ASP A 116 8.99 -15.51 -38.33
N VAL A 117 8.56 -16.77 -38.21
CA VAL A 117 7.76 -17.25 -37.06
C VAL A 117 8.54 -17.06 -35.76
N ASN A 118 9.82 -17.41 -35.73
CA ASN A 118 10.68 -17.24 -34.56
C ASN A 118 10.85 -15.75 -34.18
N ARG A 119 10.97 -14.87 -35.18
CA ARG A 119 11.02 -13.42 -34.98
C ARG A 119 9.71 -12.89 -34.38
N GLN A 120 8.57 -13.35 -34.86
CA GLN A 120 7.26 -12.98 -34.31
C GLN A 120 7.11 -13.44 -32.86
N LEU A 121 7.48 -14.69 -32.55
CA LEU A 121 7.46 -15.21 -31.18
C LEU A 121 8.41 -14.43 -30.26
N SER A 122 9.59 -14.07 -30.75
CA SER A 122 10.57 -13.24 -30.04
C SER A 122 10.03 -11.83 -29.74
N GLN A 123 9.37 -11.19 -30.71
CA GLN A 123 8.71 -9.89 -30.50
C GLN A 123 7.57 -9.99 -29.48
N ARG A 124 6.75 -11.05 -29.57
CA ARG A 124 5.68 -11.32 -28.60
C ARG A 124 6.22 -11.54 -27.19
N LEU A 125 7.34 -12.26 -27.04
CA LEU A 125 7.99 -12.46 -25.74
C LEU A 125 8.43 -11.14 -25.10
N ILE A 126 9.01 -10.24 -25.89
CA ILE A 126 9.40 -8.90 -25.42
C ILE A 126 8.15 -8.11 -25.00
N ALA A 127 7.13 -8.05 -25.86
CA ALA A 127 5.89 -7.32 -25.57
C ALA A 127 5.19 -7.86 -24.30
N ALA A 128 5.09 -9.18 -24.16
CA ALA A 128 4.55 -9.82 -22.96
C ALA A 128 5.40 -9.54 -21.71
N THR A 129 6.72 -9.42 -21.86
CA THR A 129 7.62 -9.06 -20.74
C THR A 129 7.42 -7.61 -20.31
N GLU A 130 7.28 -6.69 -21.26
CA GLU A 130 6.97 -5.27 -20.99
C GLU A 130 5.60 -5.13 -20.32
N GLU A 131 4.58 -5.78 -20.87
CA GLU A 131 3.24 -5.80 -20.31
C GLU A 131 3.23 -6.37 -18.89
N SER A 132 3.88 -7.52 -18.67
CA SER A 132 4.05 -8.12 -17.35
C SER A 132 4.67 -7.11 -16.38
N ASN A 133 5.73 -6.41 -16.79
CA ASN A 133 6.38 -5.39 -15.97
C ASN A 133 5.41 -4.24 -15.60
N THR A 134 4.59 -3.77 -16.55
CA THR A 134 3.58 -2.73 -16.26
C THR A 134 2.51 -3.22 -15.28
N LEU A 135 2.03 -4.45 -15.43
CA LEU A 135 1.04 -5.06 -14.55
C LEU A 135 1.60 -5.25 -13.13
N PHE A 136 2.85 -5.67 -12.99
CA PHE A 136 3.52 -5.76 -11.69
C PHE A 136 3.63 -4.39 -11.00
N GLN A 137 3.98 -3.34 -11.74
CA GLN A 137 4.02 -1.97 -11.18
C GLN A 137 2.63 -1.51 -10.74
N GLN A 138 1.59 -1.77 -11.53
CA GLN A 138 0.22 -1.45 -11.15
C GLN A 138 -0.24 -2.25 -9.92
N ASN A 139 0.09 -3.54 -9.84
CA ASN A 139 -0.22 -4.38 -8.70
C ASN A 139 0.39 -3.85 -7.40
N ILE A 140 1.67 -3.45 -7.41
CA ILE A 140 2.33 -2.83 -6.26
C ILE A 140 1.63 -1.54 -5.86
N ARG A 141 1.27 -0.67 -6.82
CA ARG A 141 0.54 0.58 -6.53
C ARG A 141 -0.81 0.31 -5.88
N VAL A 142 -1.58 -0.65 -6.40
CA VAL A 142 -2.90 -1.03 -5.86
C VAL A 142 -2.77 -1.64 -4.47
N LYS A 143 -1.77 -2.51 -4.25
CA LYS A 143 -1.52 -3.10 -2.93
C LYS A 143 -1.16 -2.02 -1.91
N ASN A 144 -0.25 -1.10 -2.25
CA ASN A 144 0.13 -0.01 -1.37
C ASN A 144 -1.06 0.94 -1.09
N TRP A 145 -1.93 1.16 -2.08
CA TRP A 145 -3.17 1.91 -1.88
C TRP A 145 -4.11 1.22 -0.89
N LEU A 146 -4.33 -0.08 -1.05
CA LEU A 146 -5.16 -0.88 -0.15
C LEU A 146 -4.61 -0.87 1.28
N ASP A 147 -3.31 -1.11 1.43
CA ASP A 147 -2.65 -1.14 2.74
C ASP A 147 -2.77 0.21 3.45
N ARG A 148 -2.59 1.33 2.74
CA ARG A 148 -2.81 2.69 3.25
C ARG A 148 -4.28 2.94 3.62
N GLY A 149 -5.21 2.47 2.79
CA GLY A 149 -6.65 2.57 3.06
C GLY A 149 -7.06 1.82 4.34
N LEU A 150 -6.57 0.59 4.53
CA LEU A 150 -6.80 -0.21 5.73
C LEU A 150 -6.18 0.43 6.98
N GLN A 151 -4.97 1.00 6.84
CA GLN A 151 -4.33 1.71 7.96
C GLN A 151 -5.11 2.97 8.34
N ALA A 152 -5.59 3.75 7.36
CA ALA A 152 -6.44 4.90 7.61
C ALA A 152 -7.74 4.48 8.33
N GLU A 153 -8.38 3.40 7.90
CA GLU A 153 -9.58 2.86 8.55
C GLU A 153 -9.33 2.49 10.03
N ARG A 154 -8.22 1.80 10.32
CA ARG A 154 -7.83 1.44 11.69
C ARG A 154 -7.56 2.67 12.55
N ASN A 155 -6.82 3.64 12.01
CA ASN A 155 -6.54 4.91 12.69
C ASN A 155 -7.83 5.67 13.02
N LEU A 156 -8.80 5.70 12.09
CA LEU A 156 -10.10 6.32 12.31
C LEU A 156 -10.89 5.59 13.39
N LYS A 157 -10.90 4.25 13.39
CA LYS A 157 -11.56 3.44 14.43
C LYS A 157 -10.99 3.73 15.82
N GLU A 158 -9.66 3.79 15.96
CA GLU A 158 -8.99 4.11 17.22
C GLU A 158 -9.33 5.53 17.69
N GLN A 159 -9.31 6.53 16.80
CA GLN A 159 -9.64 7.92 17.16
C GLN A 159 -11.12 8.09 17.56
N ILE A 160 -12.05 7.40 16.89
CA ILE A 160 -13.48 7.37 17.24
C ILE A 160 -13.69 6.74 18.63
N GLN A 161 -12.94 5.68 18.95
CA GLN A 161 -13.06 4.98 20.23
C GLN A 161 -12.51 5.79 21.41
N VAL A 162 -11.42 6.55 21.19
CA VAL A 162 -10.77 7.37 22.23
C VAL A 162 -11.46 8.72 22.46
N LEU A 163 -12.14 9.30 21.46
CA LEU A 163 -12.66 10.68 21.51
C LEU A 163 -14.11 10.80 21.04
N LYS A 164 -15.07 10.17 21.74
CA LYS A 164 -16.53 10.26 21.52
C LYS A 164 -17.16 11.68 21.59
N GLY A 165 -16.43 12.78 21.36
CA GLY A 165 -16.99 14.15 21.41
C GLY A 165 -16.19 15.32 20.84
N SER A 166 -15.12 15.13 20.04
CA SER A 166 -14.32 16.27 19.52
C SER A 166 -14.73 16.72 18.11
N LEU A 167 -15.18 17.97 17.98
CA LEU A 167 -15.61 18.61 16.72
C LEU A 167 -14.49 18.71 15.67
N VAL A 168 -13.23 18.81 16.12
CA VAL A 168 -12.03 18.87 15.26
C VAL A 168 -11.85 17.57 14.46
N LEU A 169 -12.31 16.45 15.00
CA LEU A 169 -12.26 15.14 14.35
C LEU A 169 -13.15 15.08 13.10
N SER A 170 -14.34 15.71 13.12
CA SER A 170 -15.24 15.75 11.95
C SER A 170 -14.61 16.41 10.73
N ARG A 171 -13.79 17.44 10.96
CA ARG A 171 -13.08 18.17 9.91
C ARG A 171 -11.91 17.36 9.36
N ILE A 172 -11.14 16.70 10.23
CA ILE A 172 -10.03 15.82 9.84
C ILE A 172 -10.56 14.59 9.08
N LEU A 173 -11.67 14.02 9.53
CA LEU A 173 -12.38 12.90 8.88
C LEU A 173 -12.81 13.26 7.45
N TYR A 174 -13.44 14.42 7.26
CA TYR A 174 -13.90 14.87 5.94
C TYR A 174 -12.72 15.13 4.99
N GLN A 175 -11.62 15.67 5.52
CA GLN A 175 -10.41 15.95 4.75
C GLN A 175 -9.65 14.67 4.37
N GLN A 176 -9.62 13.66 5.24
CA GLN A 176 -9.05 12.34 4.93
C GLN A 176 -9.94 11.54 3.96
N GLN A 177 -11.27 11.61 4.08
CA GLN A 177 -12.19 10.95 3.15
C GLN A 177 -12.09 11.52 1.72
N GLN A 178 -11.88 12.84 1.57
CA GLN A 178 -11.64 13.47 0.26
C GLN A 178 -10.27 13.12 -0.35
N SER A 179 -9.30 12.71 0.46
CA SER A 179 -7.96 12.34 -0.01
C SER A 179 -7.86 10.91 -0.53
N LEU A 180 -8.91 10.09 -0.35
CA LEU A 180 -8.98 8.74 -0.92
C LEU A 180 -9.18 8.84 -2.45
N PRO A 181 -8.20 8.40 -3.27
CA PRO A 181 -8.36 8.37 -4.72
C PRO A 181 -9.50 7.41 -5.10
N GLN A 182 -10.41 7.84 -5.97
CA GLN A 182 -11.48 6.96 -6.47
C GLN A 182 -10.89 5.92 -7.44
N GLY A 183 -11.12 4.65 -7.14
CA GLY A 183 -10.55 3.52 -7.86
C GLY A 183 -11.22 3.29 -9.21
N THR A 184 -10.68 3.90 -10.26
CA THR A 184 -11.00 3.61 -11.67
C THR A 184 -9.83 2.93 -12.38
N LEU A 185 -9.11 2.03 -11.70
CA LEU A 185 -7.94 1.35 -12.28
C LEU A 185 -8.21 -0.07 -12.81
N LEU A 186 -9.40 -0.62 -12.58
CA LEU A 186 -9.73 -2.04 -12.83
C LEU A 186 -10.73 -2.28 -13.97
N ALA A 187 -11.18 -1.23 -14.66
CA ALA A 187 -12.04 -1.41 -15.82
C ALA A 187 -11.28 -2.20 -16.90
N ASP A 188 -11.98 -3.13 -17.55
CA ASP A 188 -11.50 -3.94 -18.69
C ASP A 188 -10.45 -5.05 -18.39
N MET A 189 -10.18 -5.37 -17.11
CA MET A 189 -9.29 -6.49 -16.77
C MET A 189 -9.83 -7.86 -17.19
N ASP A 190 -11.15 -8.07 -17.12
CA ASP A 190 -11.76 -9.34 -17.48
C ASP A 190 -11.59 -9.67 -18.97
N THR A 191 -11.78 -8.68 -19.83
CA THR A 191 -11.55 -8.81 -21.28
C THR A 191 -10.09 -9.11 -21.57
N ARG A 192 -9.17 -8.38 -20.94
CA ARG A 192 -7.72 -8.59 -21.14
C ARG A 192 -7.26 -9.97 -20.66
N ILE A 193 -7.83 -10.49 -19.57
CA ILE A 193 -7.56 -11.86 -19.11
C ILE A 193 -8.07 -12.90 -20.13
N ALA A 194 -9.23 -12.66 -20.74
CA ALA A 194 -9.74 -13.54 -21.79
C ALA A 194 -8.84 -13.54 -23.02
N ASP A 195 -8.38 -12.37 -23.47
CA ASP A 195 -7.46 -12.23 -24.60
C ASP A 195 -6.13 -12.96 -24.33
N LEU A 196 -5.52 -12.74 -23.15
CA LEU A 196 -4.29 -13.44 -22.75
C LEU A 196 -4.44 -14.97 -22.69
N ARG A 197 -5.62 -15.47 -22.30
CA ARG A 197 -5.89 -16.92 -22.28
C ARG A 197 -5.98 -17.50 -23.69
N LEU A 198 -6.58 -16.75 -24.63
CA LEU A 198 -6.61 -17.15 -26.04
C LEU A 198 -5.21 -17.19 -26.62
N GLU A 199 -4.40 -16.15 -26.38
CA GLU A 199 -2.99 -16.15 -26.80
C GLU A 199 -2.19 -17.29 -26.18
N GLN A 200 -2.42 -17.58 -24.89
CA GLN A 200 -1.78 -18.69 -24.20
C GLN A 200 -2.16 -20.05 -24.82
N PHE A 201 -3.42 -20.22 -25.24
CA PHE A 201 -3.87 -21.41 -25.94
C PHE A 201 -3.13 -21.59 -27.28
N ASP A 202 -3.08 -20.53 -28.10
CA ASP A 202 -2.41 -20.56 -29.41
C ASP A 202 -0.91 -20.88 -29.27
N ILE A 203 -0.23 -20.27 -28.29
CA ILE A 203 1.20 -20.54 -28.02
C ILE A 203 1.42 -21.98 -27.55
N ASN A 204 0.55 -22.50 -26.68
CA ASN A 204 0.64 -23.88 -26.22
C ASN A 204 0.43 -24.87 -27.38
N GLN A 205 -0.51 -24.60 -28.27
CA GLN A 205 -0.73 -25.43 -29.45
C GLN A 205 0.53 -25.46 -30.35
N GLN A 206 1.10 -24.29 -30.66
CA GLN A 206 2.34 -24.19 -31.44
C GLN A 206 3.49 -24.94 -30.77
N ARG A 207 3.63 -24.81 -29.45
CA ARG A 207 4.66 -25.53 -28.68
C ARG A 207 4.46 -27.04 -28.77
N ASP A 208 3.24 -27.52 -28.61
CA ASP A 208 2.94 -28.95 -28.63
C ASP A 208 3.19 -29.58 -30.00
N ASP A 209 2.98 -28.83 -31.08
CA ASP A 209 3.33 -29.27 -32.43
C ASP A 209 4.84 -29.29 -32.66
N LEU A 210 5.58 -28.29 -32.16
CA LEU A 210 7.05 -28.29 -32.18
C LEU A 210 7.67 -29.47 -31.39
N PHE A 211 7.01 -29.95 -30.33
CA PHE A 211 7.46 -31.13 -29.57
C PHE A 211 7.32 -32.44 -30.36
N LYS A 212 6.46 -32.50 -31.37
CA LYS A 212 6.29 -33.66 -32.27
C LYS A 212 7.27 -33.57 -33.45
N GLY A 213 8.55 -33.35 -33.15
CA GLY A 213 9.56 -32.87 -34.10
C GLY A 213 9.57 -33.52 -35.50
N GLU A 214 9.48 -34.85 -35.61
CA GLU A 214 9.46 -35.53 -36.92
C GLU A 214 8.14 -35.28 -37.70
N ASP A 215 7.00 -35.32 -37.03
CA ASP A 215 5.69 -35.08 -37.65
C ASP A 215 5.55 -33.64 -38.14
N TYR A 216 6.04 -32.69 -37.34
CA TYR A 216 6.05 -31.27 -37.68
C TYR A 216 6.91 -30.97 -38.90
N ILE A 217 8.13 -31.52 -38.96
CA ILE A 217 9.03 -31.36 -40.11
C ILE A 217 8.42 -32.02 -41.36
N ASN A 218 7.85 -33.22 -41.23
CA ASN A 218 7.20 -33.91 -42.35
C ASN A 218 6.00 -33.12 -42.89
N GLN A 219 5.19 -32.51 -42.01
CA GLN A 219 4.08 -31.66 -42.41
C GLN A 219 4.56 -30.40 -43.13
N LEU A 220 5.58 -29.71 -42.59
CA LEU A 220 6.18 -28.53 -43.21
C LEU A 220 6.76 -28.84 -44.60
N VAL A 221 7.47 -29.95 -44.76
CA VAL A 221 8.04 -30.36 -46.05
C VAL A 221 6.93 -30.73 -47.05
N THR A 222 5.84 -31.33 -46.59
CA THR A 222 4.69 -31.67 -47.44
C THR A 222 3.95 -30.42 -47.91
N GLU A 223 3.67 -29.48 -47.01
CA GLU A 223 3.06 -28.17 -47.32
C GLU A 223 3.95 -27.28 -48.20
N SER A 224 5.27 -27.49 -48.21
CA SER A 224 6.21 -26.75 -49.07
C SER A 224 6.33 -27.30 -50.50
N LYS A 225 5.84 -28.52 -50.74
CA LYS A 225 5.91 -29.21 -52.04
C LYS A 225 4.65 -29.02 -52.89
N GLU A 226 3.56 -28.50 -52.31
CA GLU A 226 2.37 -28.00 -53.01
C GLU A 226 2.56 -26.54 -53.44
#